data_AF-A0A218QHV0-F1
#
_entry.id   AF-A0A218QHV0-F1
#
_cell.length_a   1.000
_cell.length_b   1.000
_cell.length_c   1.000
_cell.angle_alpha   90.00
_cell.angle_beta   90.00
_cell.angle_gamma   90.00
#
_symmetry.space_group_name_H-M   'P 1'
#
loop_
_entity.id
_entity.type
_entity.pdbx_description
1 polymer ?
#
loop_
_entity_poly.entity_id
_entity_poly.type
_entity_poly.pdbx_seq_one_letter_code
_entity_poly.pdbx_strand_id
1 'polypeptide(L)'
;MRFYIASKCNPLYVKSPFSENIIVNNYLNTFENITQSVEQLLKDEHNSLEIKQSATSLRNSVKSCIEELKQSATKLQELILVCSNDLYHAENIWQSKPMIASAAKLDIWEQLGEISGCSIKIQQLGIQCKEEAIKQAKQSWDKQIEYLINKWFIDAKGQQKKAIGWNDKKGFSNEIKLEVDNLCEKITVIIKQGLILVYQKSQNINLEFHCYINMLIKPKKMMLKKQINLRNIELRNKFINPIEHLPKYHLGLRNSVSPYLKALVELRLGDINREDVVKFQNNVSVKIENFIAAIFNDRIKLAIEAMTKAIAFYNDFLEQQQRYQQETPQQREAEKVWIYQQRQELAQMLGGIEVILNAG
;
A
#
# COMPACT_ATOMS: atom_id res chain seq x y z
N MET A 1 -10.85 -26.91 55.46
CA MET A 1 -10.57 -25.48 55.23
C MET A 1 -11.76 -24.89 54.49
N ARG A 2 -12.62 -24.17 55.21
CA ARG A 2 -13.75 -23.41 54.65
C ARG A 2 -13.24 -22.02 54.28
N PHE A 3 -13.52 -21.55 53.07
CA PHE A 3 -13.55 -20.11 52.80
C PHE A 3 -14.86 -19.77 52.07
N TYR A 4 -15.67 -19.00 52.79
CA TYR A 4 -16.79 -18.21 52.30
C TYR A 4 -16.26 -17.11 51.38
N ILE A 5 -16.86 -16.95 50.20
CA ILE A 5 -17.16 -15.62 49.65
C ILE A 5 -18.60 -15.66 49.14
N ALA A 6 -19.48 -15.07 49.93
CA ALA A 6 -20.82 -14.70 49.51
C ALA A 6 -20.73 -13.45 48.63
N SER A 7 -21.09 -13.56 47.35
CA SER A 7 -21.42 -12.41 46.52
C SER A 7 -22.94 -12.29 46.49
N LYS A 8 -23.44 -11.25 47.15
CA LYS A 8 -24.84 -10.82 47.12
C LYS A 8 -25.20 -10.43 45.68
N CYS A 9 -26.02 -11.23 45.00
CA CYS A 9 -26.80 -10.76 43.87
C CYS A 9 -27.82 -9.74 44.39
N ASN A 10 -27.47 -8.46 44.30
CA ASN A 10 -28.43 -7.38 44.37
C ASN A 10 -29.28 -7.45 43.09
N PRO A 11 -30.62 -7.48 43.15
CA PRO A 11 -31.43 -7.19 41.97
C PRO A 11 -31.29 -5.68 41.74
N LEU A 12 -30.30 -5.27 40.94
CA LEU A 12 -30.37 -3.97 40.32
C LEU A 12 -31.64 -3.99 39.47
N TYR A 13 -32.61 -3.20 39.90
CA TYR A 13 -33.74 -2.78 39.10
C TYR A 13 -33.19 -2.36 37.73
N VAL A 14 -33.30 -3.25 36.74
CA VAL A 14 -33.21 -2.88 35.35
C VAL A 14 -34.44 -2.02 35.12
N LYS A 15 -34.28 -0.69 35.23
CA LYS A 15 -35.26 0.22 34.62
C LYS A 15 -35.34 -0.21 33.17
N SER A 16 -36.49 -0.77 32.81
CA SER A 16 -36.77 -1.21 31.46
C SER A 16 -36.55 -0.01 30.51
N PRO A 17 -35.68 -0.11 29.49
CA PRO A 17 -35.47 0.97 28.52
C PRO A 17 -36.76 1.33 27.77
N PHE A 18 -37.77 0.46 27.80
CA PHE A 18 -39.12 0.76 27.34
C PHE A 18 -39.72 1.99 28.02
N SER A 19 -39.40 2.27 29.29
CA SER A 19 -39.94 3.46 29.96
C SER A 19 -39.36 4.77 29.40
N GLU A 20 -38.13 4.80 28.90
CA GLU A 20 -37.48 6.05 28.47
C GLU A 20 -37.86 6.46 27.03
N ASN A 21 -37.99 5.48 26.11
CA ASN A 21 -38.55 5.74 24.77
C ASN A 21 -40.02 6.19 24.83
N ILE A 22 -40.79 5.68 25.80
CA ILE A 22 -42.16 6.15 26.05
C ILE A 22 -42.16 7.61 26.55
N ILE A 23 -41.18 8.00 27.36
CA ILE A 23 -41.11 9.34 27.97
C ILE A 23 -40.76 10.42 26.93
N VAL A 24 -39.76 10.21 26.07
CA VAL A 24 -39.38 11.22 25.05
C VAL A 24 -40.47 11.40 23.99
N ASN A 25 -41.10 10.30 23.56
CA ASN A 25 -42.26 10.33 22.66
C ASN A 25 -43.44 11.10 23.31
N ASN A 26 -43.65 10.97 24.62
CA ASN A 26 -44.68 11.70 25.35
C ASN A 26 -44.43 13.23 25.38
N TYR A 27 -43.18 13.68 25.49
CA TYR A 27 -42.86 15.11 25.46
C TYR A 27 -43.06 15.72 24.07
N LEU A 28 -42.68 15.02 23.01
CA LEU A 28 -42.88 15.49 21.64
C LEU A 28 -44.38 15.61 21.31
N ASN A 29 -45.16 14.58 21.65
CA ASN A 29 -46.62 14.62 21.53
C ASN A 29 -47.25 15.78 22.32
N THR A 30 -46.69 16.13 23.48
CA THR A 30 -47.15 17.29 24.26
C THR A 30 -46.91 18.60 23.52
N PHE A 31 -45.74 18.78 22.90
CA PHE A 31 -45.44 19.97 22.10
C PHE A 31 -46.31 20.06 20.83
N GLU A 32 -46.58 18.94 20.17
CA GLU A 32 -47.50 18.88 19.03
C GLU A 32 -48.93 19.25 19.44
N ASN A 33 -49.41 18.71 20.56
CA ASN A 33 -50.75 19.05 21.10
C ASN A 33 -50.87 20.54 21.44
N ILE A 34 -49.82 21.15 22.03
CA ILE A 34 -49.80 22.59 22.29
C ILE A 34 -49.86 23.37 20.97
N THR A 35 -49.12 22.93 19.96
CA THR A 35 -49.12 23.57 18.64
C THR A 35 -50.51 23.53 18.00
N GLN A 36 -51.18 22.37 18.03
CA GLN A 36 -52.55 22.21 17.52
C GLN A 36 -53.57 23.06 18.29
N SER A 37 -53.47 23.09 19.64
CA SER A 37 -54.34 23.92 20.47
C SER A 37 -54.17 25.41 20.18
N VAL A 38 -52.93 25.86 19.96
CA VAL A 38 -52.63 27.24 19.57
C VAL A 38 -53.21 27.56 18.17
N GLU A 39 -53.09 26.64 17.21
CA GLU A 39 -53.67 26.84 15.87
C GLU A 39 -55.19 26.97 15.89
N GLN A 40 -55.88 26.19 16.73
CA GLN A 40 -57.33 26.31 16.93
C GLN A 40 -57.69 27.68 17.52
N LEU A 41 -56.95 28.14 18.54
CA LEU A 41 -57.16 29.44 19.17
C LEU A 41 -56.94 30.61 18.19
N LEU A 42 -55.94 30.50 17.30
CA LEU A 42 -55.65 31.53 16.28
C LEU A 42 -56.73 31.64 15.20
N LYS A 43 -57.48 30.56 14.92
CA LYS A 43 -58.57 30.54 13.93
C LYS A 43 -59.88 31.15 14.43
N ASP A 44 -60.06 31.29 15.74
CA ASP A 44 -61.27 31.87 16.33
C ASP A 44 -61.22 33.41 16.27
N GLU A 45 -62.21 34.00 15.60
CA GLU A 45 -62.34 35.45 15.41
C GLU A 45 -62.74 36.19 16.69
N HIS A 46 -63.30 35.50 17.69
CA HIS A 46 -63.76 36.10 18.95
C HIS A 46 -62.63 36.34 19.97
N ASN A 47 -61.45 35.79 19.74
CA ASN A 47 -60.29 35.97 20.62
C ASN A 47 -59.61 37.34 20.42
N SER A 48 -59.19 37.96 21.54
CA SER A 48 -58.53 39.27 21.52
C SER A 48 -57.17 39.25 20.80
N LEU A 49 -56.72 40.42 20.34
CA LEU A 49 -55.46 40.58 19.63
C LEU A 49 -54.26 40.17 20.52
N GLU A 50 -54.28 40.54 21.79
CA GLU A 50 -53.24 40.25 22.77
C GLU A 50 -53.09 38.73 22.99
N ILE A 51 -54.22 38.03 23.11
CA ILE A 51 -54.23 36.56 23.25
C ILE A 51 -53.68 35.88 21.99
N LYS A 52 -54.03 36.39 20.80
CA LYS A 52 -53.45 35.90 19.53
C LYS A 52 -51.95 36.15 19.43
N GLN A 53 -51.45 37.29 19.91
CA GLN A 53 -50.02 37.61 19.97
C GLN A 53 -49.28 36.67 20.94
N SER A 54 -49.81 36.47 22.16
CA SER A 54 -49.24 35.53 23.12
C SER A 54 -49.23 34.09 22.60
N ALA A 55 -50.32 33.64 21.97
CA ALA A 55 -50.40 32.32 21.35
C ALA A 55 -49.38 32.16 20.21
N THR A 56 -49.19 33.19 19.39
CA THR A 56 -48.15 33.19 18.34
C THR A 56 -46.74 33.09 18.93
N SER A 57 -46.46 33.81 20.01
CA SER A 57 -45.18 33.74 20.72
C SER A 57 -44.94 32.32 21.28
N LEU A 58 -45.94 31.75 21.95
CA LEU A 58 -45.88 30.38 22.47
C LEU A 58 -45.63 29.36 21.35
N ARG A 59 -46.33 29.47 20.22
CA ARG A 59 -46.11 28.61 19.05
C ARG A 59 -44.66 28.66 18.57
N ASN A 60 -44.08 29.85 18.49
CA ASN A 60 -42.71 30.01 18.03
C ASN A 60 -41.71 29.39 19.01
N SER A 61 -41.92 29.54 20.33
CA SER A 61 -41.10 28.90 21.35
C SER A 61 -41.22 27.37 21.29
N VAL A 62 -42.44 26.83 21.20
CA VAL A 62 -42.69 25.38 21.09
C VAL A 62 -42.08 24.82 19.81
N LYS A 63 -42.23 25.52 18.67
CA LYS A 63 -41.58 25.14 17.41
C LYS A 63 -40.06 25.07 17.57
N SER A 64 -39.44 26.05 18.21
CA SER A 64 -38.00 26.03 18.47
C SER A 64 -37.58 24.80 19.31
N CYS A 65 -38.40 24.38 20.29
CA CYS A 65 -38.13 23.18 21.07
C CYS A 65 -38.24 21.90 20.22
N ILE A 66 -39.24 21.80 19.35
CA ILE A 66 -39.41 20.66 18.44
C ILE A 66 -38.20 20.55 17.49
N GLU A 67 -37.76 21.68 16.91
CA GLU A 67 -36.59 21.69 16.03
C GLU A 67 -35.31 21.25 16.75
N GLU A 68 -35.08 21.73 17.98
CA GLU A 68 -33.92 21.31 18.78
C GLU A 68 -33.95 19.80 19.10
N LEU A 69 -35.13 19.25 19.41
CA LEU A 69 -35.32 17.81 19.63
C LEU A 69 -35.04 17.02 18.35
N LYS A 70 -35.54 17.46 17.20
CA LYS A 70 -35.26 16.82 15.90
C LYS A 70 -33.78 16.89 15.54
N GLN A 71 -33.11 18.02 15.75
CA GLN A 71 -31.66 18.15 15.52
C GLN A 71 -30.85 17.23 16.43
N SER A 72 -31.20 17.17 17.71
CA SER A 72 -30.57 16.27 18.68
C SER A 72 -30.77 14.80 18.30
N ALA A 73 -31.97 14.44 17.86
CA ALA A 73 -32.30 13.09 17.39
C ALA A 73 -31.48 12.70 16.14
N THR A 74 -31.34 13.61 15.16
CA THR A 74 -30.49 13.41 13.98
C THR A 74 -29.03 13.16 14.37
N LYS A 75 -28.48 14.00 15.26
CA LYS A 75 -27.10 13.83 15.74
C LYS A 75 -26.90 12.50 16.47
N LEU A 76 -27.88 12.07 17.27
CA LEU A 76 -27.83 10.79 17.94
C LEU A 76 -27.91 9.62 16.95
N GLN A 77 -28.73 9.74 15.89
CA GLN A 77 -28.81 8.76 14.81
C GLN A 77 -27.45 8.56 14.13
N GLU A 78 -26.74 9.65 13.82
CA GLU A 78 -25.40 9.60 13.21
C GLU A 78 -24.40 8.88 14.13
N LEU A 79 -24.42 9.16 15.44
CA LEU A 79 -23.55 8.49 16.41
C LEU A 79 -23.87 6.99 16.52
N ILE A 80 -25.15 6.61 16.52
CA ILE A 80 -25.55 5.19 16.55
C ILE A 80 -25.11 4.47 15.28
N LEU A 81 -25.11 5.15 14.12
CA LEU A 81 -24.58 4.57 12.89
C LEU A 81 -23.09 4.23 13.02
N VAL A 82 -22.30 5.09 13.69
CA VAL A 82 -20.89 4.79 14.01
C VAL A 82 -20.79 3.56 14.92
N CYS A 83 -21.56 3.50 16.00
CA CYS A 83 -21.58 2.33 16.89
C CYS A 83 -21.99 1.04 16.17
N SER A 84 -22.95 1.14 15.25
CA SER A 84 -23.41 0.01 14.44
C SER A 84 -22.32 -0.51 13.51
N ASN A 85 -21.49 0.39 12.96
CA ASN A 85 -20.33 0.02 12.15
C ASN A 85 -19.26 -0.70 12.98
N ASP A 86 -19.00 -0.24 14.20
CA ASP A 86 -18.06 -0.90 15.13
C ASP A 86 -18.55 -2.31 15.51
N LEU A 87 -19.85 -2.46 15.75
CA LEU A 87 -20.45 -3.76 16.04
C LEU A 87 -20.40 -4.70 14.82
N TYR A 88 -20.65 -4.19 13.62
CA TYR A 88 -20.45 -4.94 12.39
C TYR A 88 -18.98 -5.37 12.23
N HIS A 89 -18.02 -4.53 12.61
CA HIS A 89 -16.61 -4.90 12.62
C HIS A 89 -16.31 -6.05 13.60
N ALA A 90 -16.83 -5.98 14.83
CA ALA A 90 -16.69 -7.03 15.84
C ALA A 90 -17.29 -8.36 15.36
N GLU A 91 -18.47 -8.34 14.73
CA GLU A 91 -19.09 -9.53 14.15
C GLU A 91 -18.22 -10.14 13.03
N ASN A 92 -17.68 -9.32 12.13
CA ASN A 92 -16.78 -9.82 11.09
C ASN A 92 -15.54 -10.49 11.68
N ILE A 93 -14.96 -9.93 12.75
CA ILE A 93 -13.85 -10.56 13.47
C ILE A 93 -14.30 -11.92 13.98
N TRP A 94 -15.40 -11.97 14.73
CA TRP A 94 -15.93 -13.20 15.31
C TRP A 94 -16.17 -14.29 14.24
N GLN A 95 -16.76 -13.95 13.10
CA GLN A 95 -16.98 -14.87 11.98
C GLN A 95 -15.68 -15.38 11.34
N SER A 96 -14.62 -14.56 11.34
CA SER A 96 -13.31 -14.95 10.78
C SER A 96 -12.51 -15.91 11.67
N LYS A 97 -12.72 -15.86 12.99
CA LYS A 97 -12.00 -16.67 13.98
C LYS A 97 -11.99 -18.17 13.66
N PRO A 98 -13.14 -18.85 13.45
CA PRO A 98 -13.16 -20.28 13.18
C PRO A 98 -12.40 -20.64 11.88
N MET A 99 -12.54 -19.82 10.83
CA MET A 99 -11.85 -20.05 9.55
C MET A 99 -10.33 -19.99 9.70
N ILE A 100 -9.83 -18.99 10.44
CA ILE A 100 -8.39 -18.82 10.69
C ILE A 100 -7.87 -19.93 11.62
N ALA A 101 -8.63 -20.27 12.67
CA ALA A 101 -8.27 -21.33 13.61
C ALA A 101 -8.18 -22.71 12.95
N SER A 102 -9.03 -22.98 11.95
CA SER A 102 -9.06 -24.24 11.21
C SER A 102 -8.11 -24.31 10.00
N ALA A 103 -7.43 -23.21 9.66
CA ALA A 103 -6.51 -23.21 8.52
C ALA A 103 -5.36 -24.22 8.73
N ALA A 104 -4.98 -24.93 7.67
CA ALA A 104 -3.97 -25.97 7.74
C ALA A 104 -2.59 -25.38 8.09
N LYS A 105 -2.13 -25.64 9.32
CA LYS A 105 -0.87 -25.07 9.83
C LYS A 105 0.35 -25.56 9.04
N LEU A 106 0.33 -26.80 8.57
CA LEU A 106 1.40 -27.38 7.76
C LEU A 106 1.57 -26.61 6.44
N ASP A 107 0.46 -26.37 5.73
CA ASP A 107 0.44 -25.63 4.47
C ASP A 107 0.99 -24.20 4.65
N ILE A 108 0.65 -23.53 5.76
CA ILE A 108 1.18 -22.20 6.08
C ILE A 108 2.70 -22.24 6.29
N TRP A 109 3.22 -23.25 7.00
CA TRP A 109 4.66 -23.42 7.20
C TRP A 109 5.39 -23.76 5.90
N GLU A 110 4.79 -24.57 5.04
CA GLU A 110 5.33 -24.89 3.72
C GLU A 110 5.44 -23.61 2.87
N GLN A 111 4.38 -22.82 2.78
CA GLN A 111 4.39 -21.54 2.08
C GLN A 111 5.45 -20.58 2.63
N LEU A 112 5.60 -20.51 3.96
CA LEU A 112 6.64 -19.69 4.59
C LEU A 112 8.04 -20.18 4.25
N GLY A 113 8.26 -21.50 4.23
CA GLY A 113 9.50 -22.14 3.81
C GLY A 113 9.82 -21.86 2.33
N GLU A 114 8.84 -21.97 1.44
CA GLU A 114 8.97 -21.67 0.02
C GLU A 114 9.35 -20.21 -0.23
N ILE A 115 8.67 -19.27 0.41
CA ILE A 115 8.98 -17.83 0.28
C ILE A 115 10.37 -17.54 0.82
N SER A 116 10.69 -18.05 2.00
CA SER A 116 11.99 -17.81 2.64
C SER A 116 13.12 -18.36 1.78
N GLY A 117 13.00 -19.60 1.31
CA GLY A 117 13.95 -20.21 0.39
C GLY A 117 14.04 -19.47 -0.94
N CYS A 118 12.93 -18.97 -1.48
CA CYS A 118 12.94 -18.19 -2.71
C CYS A 118 13.63 -16.83 -2.54
N SER A 119 13.46 -16.16 -1.39
CA SER A 119 14.12 -14.89 -1.11
C SER A 119 15.63 -14.99 -1.18
N ILE A 120 16.20 -16.06 -0.61
CA ILE A 120 17.64 -16.36 -0.68
C ILE A 120 18.05 -16.66 -2.14
N LYS A 121 17.28 -17.48 -2.85
CA LYS A 121 17.56 -17.83 -4.25
C LYS A 121 17.54 -16.60 -5.16
N ILE A 122 16.59 -15.68 -4.98
CA ILE A 122 16.53 -14.42 -5.74
C ILE A 122 17.73 -13.53 -5.42
N GLN A 123 18.11 -13.43 -4.15
CA GLN A 123 19.26 -12.64 -3.77
C GLN A 123 20.54 -13.17 -4.43
N GLN A 124 20.77 -14.48 -4.33
CA GLN A 124 21.94 -15.14 -4.95
C GLN A 124 21.93 -15.01 -6.47
N LEU A 125 20.82 -15.34 -7.12
CA LEU A 125 20.68 -15.22 -8.57
C LEU A 125 20.83 -13.77 -9.03
N GLY A 126 20.28 -12.83 -8.29
CA GLY A 126 20.42 -11.40 -8.56
C GLY A 126 21.87 -10.93 -8.50
N ILE A 127 22.64 -11.38 -7.51
CA ILE A 127 24.07 -11.07 -7.40
C ILE A 127 24.83 -11.67 -8.59
N GLN A 128 24.58 -12.93 -8.94
CA GLN A 128 25.21 -13.60 -10.07
C GLN A 128 24.89 -12.90 -11.40
N CYS A 129 23.62 -12.62 -11.67
CA CYS A 129 23.20 -11.92 -12.88
C CYS A 129 23.77 -10.50 -12.96
N LYS A 130 23.90 -9.80 -11.83
CA LYS A 130 24.55 -8.49 -11.76
C LYS A 130 26.03 -8.57 -12.14
N GLU A 131 26.76 -9.51 -11.54
CA GLU A 131 28.19 -9.69 -11.80
C GLU A 131 28.45 -10.08 -13.27
N GLU A 132 27.65 -11.00 -13.80
CA GLU A 132 27.75 -11.41 -15.19
C GLU A 132 27.36 -10.27 -16.16
N ALA A 133 26.31 -9.49 -15.85
CA ALA A 133 25.94 -8.32 -16.65
C ALA A 133 27.06 -7.26 -16.68
N ILE A 134 27.68 -6.98 -15.54
CA ILE A 134 28.82 -6.06 -15.45
C ILE A 134 29.99 -6.58 -16.29
N LYS A 135 30.32 -7.87 -16.15
CA LYS A 135 31.39 -8.51 -16.91
C LYS A 135 31.14 -8.45 -18.41
N GLN A 136 29.96 -8.84 -18.87
CA GLN A 136 29.59 -8.80 -20.30
C GLN A 136 29.64 -7.38 -20.86
N ALA A 137 29.12 -6.40 -20.12
CA ALA A 137 29.11 -5.01 -20.55
C ALA A 137 30.53 -4.43 -20.66
N LYS A 138 31.39 -4.68 -19.67
CA LYS A 138 32.80 -4.27 -19.71
C LYS A 138 33.54 -4.95 -20.86
N GLN A 139 33.40 -6.26 -21.01
CA GLN A 139 34.03 -7.00 -22.12
C GLN A 139 33.57 -6.49 -23.49
N SER A 140 32.27 -6.17 -23.63
CA SER A 140 31.76 -5.57 -24.86
C SER A 140 32.37 -4.20 -25.11
N TRP A 141 32.54 -3.37 -24.08
CA TRP A 141 33.16 -2.06 -24.20
C TRP A 141 34.66 -2.14 -24.52
N ASP A 142 35.38 -3.02 -23.82
CA ASP A 142 36.81 -3.24 -24.01
C ASP A 142 37.13 -3.69 -25.44
N LYS A 143 36.34 -4.62 -25.99
CA LYS A 143 36.47 -5.06 -27.40
C LYS A 143 36.29 -3.92 -28.40
N GLN A 144 35.35 -3.01 -28.14
CA GLN A 144 35.13 -1.86 -29.03
C GLN A 144 36.29 -0.88 -28.96
N ILE A 145 36.80 -0.58 -27.76
CA ILE A 145 37.97 0.28 -27.61
C ILE A 145 39.22 -0.37 -28.22
N GLU A 146 39.42 -1.67 -28.04
CA GLU A 146 40.53 -2.40 -28.63
C GLU A 146 40.49 -2.34 -30.16
N TYR A 147 39.31 -2.51 -30.76
CA TYR A 147 39.11 -2.32 -32.20
C TYR A 147 39.51 -0.91 -32.65
N LEU A 148 39.07 0.14 -31.94
CA LEU A 148 39.45 1.52 -32.25
C LEU A 148 40.96 1.75 -32.08
N ILE A 149 41.57 1.19 -31.03
CA ILE A 149 43.02 1.27 -30.82
C ILE A 149 43.76 0.61 -31.99
N ASN A 150 43.36 -0.59 -32.38
CA ASN A 150 44.01 -1.32 -33.47
C ASN A 150 43.84 -0.61 -34.81
N LYS A 151 42.68 0.02 -35.06
CA LYS A 151 42.42 0.73 -36.31
C LYS A 151 43.18 2.05 -36.42
N TRP A 152 43.26 2.81 -35.33
CA TRP A 152 43.74 4.19 -35.38
C TRP A 152 45.16 4.38 -34.85
N PHE A 153 45.64 3.48 -33.98
CA PHE A 153 46.97 3.53 -33.38
C PHE A 153 47.94 2.46 -33.93
N ILE A 154 47.57 1.74 -34.98
CA ILE A 154 48.51 0.87 -35.72
C ILE A 154 48.71 1.48 -37.11
N ASP A 155 49.95 1.62 -37.54
CA ASP A 155 50.28 2.11 -38.88
C ASP A 155 50.22 1.00 -39.95
N ALA A 156 50.38 1.38 -41.22
CA ALA A 156 50.35 0.43 -42.34
C ALA A 156 51.47 -0.62 -42.31
N LYS A 157 52.50 -0.42 -41.47
CA LYS A 157 53.61 -1.36 -41.25
C LYS A 157 53.40 -2.22 -40.01
N GLY A 158 52.25 -2.11 -39.33
CA GLY A 158 51.94 -2.83 -38.10
C GLY A 158 52.59 -2.24 -36.85
N GLN A 159 53.21 -1.06 -36.92
CA GLN A 159 53.85 -0.43 -35.77
C GLN A 159 52.85 0.41 -34.97
N GLN A 160 52.98 0.39 -33.65
CA GLN A 160 52.14 1.18 -32.76
C GLN A 160 52.49 2.67 -32.82
N LYS A 161 51.51 3.50 -33.18
CA LYS A 161 51.57 4.96 -33.08
C LYS A 161 51.33 5.38 -31.63
N LYS A 162 52.07 6.40 -31.17
CA LYS A 162 51.85 6.98 -29.83
C LYS A 162 50.63 7.90 -29.77
N ALA A 163 50.28 8.53 -30.89
CA ALA A 163 49.18 9.49 -30.97
C ALA A 163 48.52 9.51 -32.35
N ILE A 164 47.26 9.95 -32.38
CA ILE A 164 46.50 10.26 -33.60
C ILE A 164 46.66 11.75 -33.90
N GLY A 165 47.24 12.05 -35.07
CA GLY A 165 47.45 13.40 -35.56
C GLY A 165 46.17 14.10 -36.04
N TRP A 166 46.28 15.39 -36.33
CA TRP A 166 45.15 16.26 -36.74
C TRP A 166 44.31 15.72 -37.90
N ASN A 167 44.94 15.10 -38.90
CA ASN A 167 44.24 14.61 -40.09
C ASN A 167 43.30 13.44 -39.78
N ASP A 168 43.70 12.56 -38.87
CA ASP A 168 42.95 11.34 -38.51
C ASP A 168 42.00 11.58 -37.32
N LYS A 169 42.24 12.65 -36.54
CA LYS A 169 41.50 12.99 -35.33
C LYS A 169 39.99 13.05 -35.54
N LYS A 170 39.52 13.64 -36.65
CA LYS A 170 38.10 13.77 -36.95
C LYS A 170 37.43 12.40 -37.16
N GLY A 171 38.11 11.49 -37.85
CA GLY A 171 37.65 10.13 -38.09
C GLY A 171 37.51 9.34 -36.78
N PHE A 172 38.58 9.31 -35.97
CA PHE A 172 38.54 8.70 -34.64
C PHE A 172 37.44 9.29 -33.76
N SER A 173 37.31 10.62 -33.73
CA SER A 173 36.30 11.31 -32.91
C SER A 173 34.88 10.94 -33.30
N ASN A 174 34.60 10.75 -34.59
CA ASN A 174 33.28 10.32 -35.06
C ASN A 174 32.98 8.88 -34.65
N GLU A 175 33.96 7.98 -34.78
CA GLU A 175 33.76 6.56 -34.43
C GLU A 175 33.60 6.34 -32.93
N ILE A 176 34.41 6.99 -32.09
CA ILE A 176 34.26 6.86 -30.63
C ILE A 176 32.96 7.48 -30.12
N LYS A 177 32.49 8.57 -30.75
CA LYS A 177 31.15 9.13 -30.47
C LYS A 177 30.04 8.13 -30.79
N LEU A 178 30.13 7.50 -31.96
CA LEU A 178 29.17 6.46 -32.38
C LEU A 178 29.16 5.28 -31.40
N GLU A 179 30.32 4.80 -30.95
CA GLU A 179 30.38 3.72 -29.97
C GLU A 179 29.79 4.11 -28.61
N VAL A 180 29.99 5.37 -28.16
CA VAL A 180 29.36 5.89 -26.94
C VAL A 180 27.85 6.02 -27.08
N ASP A 181 27.35 6.45 -28.25
CA ASP A 181 25.91 6.54 -28.49
C ASP A 181 25.26 5.14 -28.49
N ASN A 182 25.93 4.15 -29.09
CA ASN A 182 25.48 2.74 -29.11
C ASN A 182 25.62 2.02 -27.76
N LEU A 183 26.43 2.55 -26.83
CA LEU A 183 26.72 1.92 -25.54
C LEU A 183 25.46 1.69 -24.70
N CYS A 184 24.55 2.67 -24.69
CA CYS A 184 23.34 2.61 -23.88
C CYS A 184 22.40 1.48 -24.32
N GLU A 185 22.27 1.26 -25.63
CA GLU A 185 21.43 0.19 -26.18
C GLU A 185 22.00 -1.19 -25.84
N LYS A 186 23.32 -1.39 -26.05
CA LYS A 186 24.01 -2.65 -25.71
C LYS A 186 23.83 -3.00 -24.23
N ILE A 187 24.05 -2.03 -23.34
CA ILE A 187 23.89 -2.24 -21.89
C ILE A 187 22.44 -2.46 -21.50
N THR A 188 21.49 -1.80 -22.15
CA THR A 188 20.05 -2.03 -21.92
C THR A 188 19.67 -3.48 -22.18
N VAL A 189 20.17 -4.07 -23.27
CA VAL A 189 19.91 -5.47 -23.61
C VAL A 189 20.50 -6.41 -22.55
N ILE A 190 21.76 -6.18 -22.15
CA ILE A 190 22.44 -6.99 -21.12
C ILE A 190 21.69 -6.95 -19.78
N ILE A 191 21.29 -5.75 -19.34
CA ILE A 191 20.51 -5.59 -18.10
C ILE A 191 19.18 -6.34 -18.19
N LYS A 192 18.44 -6.22 -19.30
CA LYS A 192 17.16 -6.91 -19.50
C LYS A 192 17.32 -8.44 -19.44
N GLN A 193 18.37 -8.97 -20.08
CA GLN A 193 18.66 -10.40 -20.08
C GLN A 193 19.03 -10.94 -18.70
N GLY A 194 19.78 -10.18 -17.89
CA GLY A 194 20.07 -10.61 -16.52
C GLY A 194 18.84 -10.52 -15.60
N LEU A 195 18.06 -9.43 -15.70
CA LEU A 195 16.91 -9.21 -14.83
C LEU A 195 15.73 -10.13 -15.12
N ILE A 196 15.53 -10.57 -16.38
CA ILE A 196 14.41 -11.46 -16.70
C ILE A 196 14.52 -12.81 -15.96
N LEU A 197 15.73 -13.32 -15.75
CA LEU A 197 15.97 -14.55 -15.00
C LEU A 197 15.57 -14.39 -13.53
N VAL A 198 15.95 -13.26 -12.92
CA VAL A 198 15.57 -12.90 -11.55
C VAL A 198 14.05 -12.74 -11.44
N TYR A 199 13.43 -12.07 -12.43
CA TYR A 199 11.99 -11.86 -12.45
C TYR A 199 11.22 -13.19 -12.58
N GLN A 200 11.60 -14.06 -13.52
CA GLN A 200 10.99 -15.38 -13.68
C GLN A 200 11.09 -16.19 -12.38
N LYS A 201 12.23 -16.15 -11.70
CA LYS A 201 12.37 -16.81 -10.40
C LYS A 201 11.40 -16.27 -9.35
N SER A 202 11.12 -14.96 -9.37
CA SER A 202 10.13 -14.32 -8.51
C SER A 202 8.68 -14.68 -8.83
N GLN A 203 8.37 -14.95 -10.10
CA GLN A 203 7.02 -15.30 -10.55
C GLN A 203 6.69 -16.77 -10.33
N ASN A 204 7.69 -17.65 -10.35
CA ASN A 204 7.50 -19.10 -10.21
C ASN A 204 7.10 -19.55 -8.80
N ILE A 205 6.83 -18.61 -7.88
CA ILE A 205 6.33 -18.97 -6.55
C ILE A 205 4.82 -19.09 -6.65
N ASN A 206 4.33 -20.32 -6.50
CA ASN A 206 2.90 -20.60 -6.41
C ASN A 206 2.41 -20.19 -5.02
N LEU A 207 2.18 -18.89 -4.85
CA LEU A 207 1.78 -18.35 -3.56
C LEU A 207 0.28 -18.50 -3.36
N GLU A 208 -0.13 -19.32 -2.41
CA GLU A 208 -1.53 -19.47 -2.02
C GLU A 208 -2.04 -18.33 -1.12
N PHE A 209 -1.50 -17.11 -1.28
CA PHE A 209 -1.92 -15.92 -0.54
C PHE A 209 -3.43 -15.71 -0.60
N HIS A 210 -4.06 -16.07 -1.72
CA HIS A 210 -5.48 -15.83 -1.94
C HIS A 210 -6.36 -16.60 -0.96
N CYS A 211 -5.97 -17.82 -0.58
CA CYS A 211 -6.72 -18.67 0.35
C CYS A 211 -6.79 -18.02 1.74
N TYR A 212 -5.64 -17.64 2.28
CA TYR A 212 -5.54 -17.06 3.63
C TYR A 212 -6.05 -15.63 3.72
N ILE A 213 -5.82 -14.79 2.69
CA ILE A 213 -6.37 -13.44 2.63
C ILE A 213 -7.90 -13.45 2.62
N ASN A 214 -8.51 -14.47 2.01
CA ASN A 214 -9.96 -14.57 1.96
C ASN A 214 -10.59 -14.89 3.32
N MET A 215 -9.82 -15.44 4.27
CA MET A 215 -10.24 -15.72 5.65
C MET A 215 -10.20 -14.48 6.55
N LEU A 216 -9.54 -13.39 6.14
CA LEU A 216 -9.44 -12.16 6.91
C LEU A 216 -10.72 -11.32 6.81
N ILE A 217 -10.93 -10.48 7.83
CA ILE A 217 -11.99 -9.48 7.84
C ILE A 217 -11.96 -8.59 6.59
N LYS A 218 -13.15 -8.19 6.11
CA LYS A 218 -13.34 -7.46 4.86
C LYS A 218 -12.43 -6.24 4.67
N PRO A 219 -12.24 -5.34 5.67
CA PRO A 219 -11.34 -4.19 5.51
C PRO A 219 -9.87 -4.60 5.31
N LYS A 220 -9.36 -5.49 6.15
CA LYS A 220 -7.97 -5.99 6.07
C LYS A 220 -7.73 -6.74 4.76
N LYS A 221 -8.70 -7.56 4.33
CA LYS A 221 -8.70 -8.26 3.05
C LYS A 221 -8.62 -7.31 1.86
N MET A 222 -9.46 -6.27 1.81
CA MET A 222 -9.44 -5.29 0.71
C MET A 222 -8.12 -4.51 0.67
N MET A 223 -7.64 -4.07 1.83
CA MET A 223 -6.36 -3.37 1.96
C MET A 223 -5.20 -4.21 1.43
N LEU A 224 -5.10 -5.48 1.87
CA LEU A 224 -4.03 -6.38 1.45
C LEU A 224 -4.08 -6.70 -0.05
N LYS A 225 -5.28 -6.98 -0.60
CA LYS A 225 -5.45 -7.20 -2.05
C LYS A 225 -4.97 -5.98 -2.85
N LYS A 226 -5.31 -4.77 -2.41
CA LYS A 226 -4.85 -3.53 -3.05
C LYS A 226 -3.33 -3.38 -2.95
N GLN A 227 -2.73 -3.61 -1.78
CA GLN A 227 -1.28 -3.50 -1.59
C GLN A 227 -0.50 -4.52 -2.43
N ILE A 228 -0.96 -5.77 -2.47
CA ILE A 228 -0.35 -6.84 -3.28
C ILE A 228 -0.42 -6.47 -4.77
N ASN A 229 -1.58 -6.05 -5.26
CA ASN A 229 -1.75 -5.67 -6.66
C ASN A 229 -0.83 -4.50 -7.04
N LEU A 230 -0.79 -3.45 -6.22
CA LEU A 230 0.10 -2.31 -6.46
C LEU A 230 1.57 -2.73 -6.47
N ARG A 231 1.98 -3.61 -5.55
CA ARG A 231 3.36 -4.09 -5.48
C ARG A 231 3.72 -4.99 -6.66
N ASN A 232 2.81 -5.85 -7.10
CA ASN A 232 3.00 -6.70 -8.27
C ASN A 232 3.13 -5.87 -9.56
N ILE A 233 2.33 -4.82 -9.70
CA ILE A 233 2.44 -3.87 -10.83
C ILE A 233 3.80 -3.17 -10.79
N GLU A 234 4.21 -2.65 -9.62
CA GLU A 234 5.51 -1.99 -9.45
C GLU A 234 6.67 -2.92 -9.82
N LEU A 235 6.65 -4.16 -9.31
CA LEU A 235 7.66 -5.17 -9.56
C LEU A 235 7.70 -5.53 -11.05
N ARG A 236 6.55 -5.84 -11.66
CA ARG A 236 6.46 -6.14 -13.09
C ARG A 236 7.04 -5.02 -13.95
N ASN A 237 6.62 -3.78 -13.72
CA ASN A 237 7.06 -2.64 -14.54
C ASN A 237 8.57 -2.40 -14.42
N LYS A 238 9.11 -2.44 -13.20
CA LYS A 238 10.55 -2.20 -12.96
C LYS A 238 11.46 -3.31 -13.50
N PHE A 239 10.97 -4.55 -13.60
CA PHE A 239 11.74 -5.66 -14.18
C PHE A 239 11.61 -5.74 -15.71
N ILE A 240 10.43 -5.46 -16.28
CA ILE A 240 10.22 -5.47 -17.74
C ILE A 240 10.88 -4.25 -18.41
N ASN A 241 10.75 -3.08 -17.79
CA ASN A 241 11.27 -1.80 -18.30
C ASN A 241 12.33 -1.22 -17.35
N PRO A 242 13.50 -1.87 -17.20
CA PRO A 242 14.46 -1.50 -16.16
C PRO A 242 15.12 -0.14 -16.39
N ILE A 243 15.16 0.36 -17.63
CA ILE A 243 15.79 1.64 -17.98
C ILE A 243 14.80 2.81 -17.95
N GLU A 244 13.50 2.55 -18.14
CA GLU A 244 12.47 3.60 -17.99
C GLU A 244 12.26 3.97 -16.51
N HIS A 245 12.53 3.02 -15.61
CA HIS A 245 12.35 3.18 -14.17
C HIS A 245 13.67 3.28 -13.41
N LEU A 246 14.57 4.17 -13.82
CA LEU A 246 15.87 4.33 -13.16
C LEU A 246 15.73 4.60 -11.65
N PRO A 247 16.67 4.12 -10.82
CA PRO A 247 16.73 4.50 -9.42
C PRO A 247 16.78 6.03 -9.28
N LYS A 248 16.07 6.59 -8.28
CA LYS A 248 15.86 8.04 -8.10
C LYS A 248 17.14 8.90 -8.15
N TYR A 249 18.29 8.32 -7.79
CA TYR A 249 19.56 9.02 -7.66
C TYR A 249 20.53 8.76 -8.82
N HIS A 250 20.12 8.06 -9.88
CA HIS A 250 21.02 7.70 -10.97
C HIS A 250 20.86 8.63 -12.18
N LEU A 251 21.95 9.32 -12.56
CA LEU A 251 22.06 9.99 -13.86
C LEU A 251 22.15 8.94 -14.96
N GLY A 252 21.37 9.07 -16.04
CA GLY A 252 21.44 8.14 -17.17
C GLY A 252 22.87 7.93 -17.66
N LEU A 253 23.20 6.72 -18.09
CA LEU A 253 24.57 6.33 -18.44
C LEU A 253 25.24 7.33 -19.41
N ARG A 254 24.52 7.75 -20.45
CA ARG A 254 24.98 8.75 -21.42
C ARG A 254 25.47 10.05 -20.77
N ASN A 255 24.70 10.58 -19.81
CA ASN A 255 25.05 11.79 -19.10
C ASN A 255 26.30 11.60 -18.24
N SER A 256 26.48 10.41 -17.67
CA SER A 256 27.67 10.10 -16.85
C SER A 256 28.94 9.91 -17.69
N VAL A 257 28.82 9.49 -18.95
CA VAL A 257 29.94 9.29 -19.88
C VAL A 257 30.31 10.58 -20.63
N SER A 258 29.33 11.45 -20.90
CA SER A 258 29.49 12.67 -21.70
C SER A 258 30.69 13.54 -21.29
N PRO A 259 30.96 13.85 -20.01
CA PRO A 259 32.11 14.67 -19.62
C PRO A 259 33.46 14.06 -20.05
N TYR A 260 33.61 12.74 -19.96
CA TYR A 260 34.83 12.04 -20.33
C TYR A 260 35.03 12.02 -21.84
N LEU A 261 33.93 11.86 -22.59
CA LEU A 261 33.96 11.94 -24.05
C LEU A 261 34.37 13.35 -24.48
N LYS A 262 33.75 14.40 -23.93
CA LYS A 262 34.11 15.80 -24.22
C LYS A 262 35.58 16.09 -23.92
N ALA A 263 36.10 15.61 -22.79
CA ALA A 263 37.51 15.76 -22.44
C ALA A 263 38.45 15.09 -23.46
N LEU A 264 38.05 13.93 -23.99
CA LEU A 264 38.87 13.19 -24.97
C LEU A 264 38.86 13.84 -26.36
N VAL A 265 37.69 14.23 -26.88
CA VAL A 265 37.52 14.61 -28.29
C VAL A 265 37.27 16.10 -28.54
N GLU A 266 36.67 16.84 -27.61
CA GLU A 266 36.21 18.22 -27.85
C GLU A 266 37.11 19.27 -27.22
N LEU A 267 37.58 19.03 -25.99
CA LEU A 267 38.38 20.02 -25.24
C LEU A 267 39.89 19.92 -25.50
N ARG A 268 40.31 18.90 -26.25
CA ARG A 268 41.73 18.63 -26.45
C ARG A 268 42.29 19.39 -27.65
N LEU A 269 43.17 20.35 -27.39
CA LEU A 269 44.02 20.97 -28.41
C LEU A 269 45.20 20.03 -28.74
N GLY A 270 45.39 19.70 -30.01
CA GLY A 270 46.45 18.79 -30.47
C GLY A 270 46.04 17.32 -30.63
N ASP A 271 47.06 16.45 -30.67
CA ASP A 271 46.94 15.01 -30.97
C ASP A 271 46.25 14.23 -29.86
N ILE A 272 45.59 13.12 -30.20
CA ILE A 272 44.97 12.21 -29.23
C ILE A 272 45.96 11.09 -28.91
N ASN A 273 46.49 11.07 -27.68
CA ASN A 273 47.41 10.03 -27.24
C ASN A 273 46.68 8.75 -26.85
N ARG A 274 47.33 7.59 -27.06
CA ARG A 274 46.79 6.27 -26.71
C ARG A 274 46.46 6.15 -25.23
N GLU A 275 47.30 6.72 -24.36
CA GLU A 275 47.10 6.70 -22.90
C GLU A 275 45.78 7.35 -22.48
N ASP A 276 45.34 8.40 -23.17
CA ASP A 276 44.10 9.08 -22.82
C ASP A 276 42.87 8.32 -23.30
N VAL A 277 43.00 7.56 -24.40
CA VAL A 277 41.97 6.59 -24.81
C VAL A 277 41.83 5.47 -23.77
N VAL A 278 42.95 4.97 -23.23
CA VAL A 278 42.94 3.97 -22.15
C VAL A 278 42.34 4.55 -20.85
N LYS A 279 42.69 5.79 -20.48
CA LYS A 279 42.06 6.47 -19.34
C LYS A 279 40.55 6.63 -19.54
N PHE A 280 40.13 7.05 -20.75
CA PHE A 280 38.72 7.15 -21.11
C PHE A 280 38.01 5.80 -20.99
N GLN A 281 38.58 4.73 -21.55
CA GLN A 281 38.07 3.37 -21.45
C GLN A 281 37.81 2.99 -20.00
N ASN A 282 38.82 3.13 -19.13
CA ASN A 282 38.73 2.79 -17.71
C ASN A 282 37.64 3.60 -17.00
N ASN A 283 37.56 4.90 -17.27
CA ASN A 283 36.53 5.77 -16.71
C ASN A 283 35.12 5.32 -17.12
N VAL A 284 34.92 4.99 -18.40
CA VAL A 284 33.63 4.50 -18.91
C VAL A 284 33.31 3.14 -18.29
N SER A 285 34.26 2.21 -18.18
CA SER A 285 34.06 0.90 -17.54
C SER A 285 33.56 1.03 -16.09
N VAL A 286 34.05 2.01 -15.33
CA VAL A 286 33.54 2.31 -13.97
C VAL A 286 32.11 2.85 -14.01
N LYS A 287 31.76 3.69 -14.99
CA LYS A 287 30.38 4.19 -15.14
C LYS A 287 29.40 3.09 -15.53
N ILE A 288 29.80 2.19 -16.42
CA ILE A 288 29.03 1.00 -16.81
C ILE A 288 28.73 0.15 -15.57
N GLU A 289 29.77 -0.16 -14.78
CA GLU A 289 29.63 -0.97 -13.57
C GLU A 289 28.63 -0.35 -12.58
N ASN A 290 28.83 0.92 -12.24
CA ASN A 290 27.97 1.63 -11.29
C ASN A 290 26.51 1.69 -11.77
N PHE A 291 26.30 1.93 -13.07
CA PHE A 291 24.97 1.99 -13.67
C PHE A 291 24.23 0.65 -13.58
N ILE A 292 24.90 -0.44 -13.97
CA ILE A 292 24.33 -1.79 -13.90
C ILE A 292 24.08 -2.18 -12.44
N ALA A 293 25.08 -1.98 -11.57
CA ALA A 293 24.98 -2.34 -10.16
C ALA A 293 23.80 -1.64 -9.46
N ALA A 294 23.60 -0.35 -9.72
CA ALA A 294 22.50 0.40 -9.12
C ALA A 294 21.13 -0.13 -9.55
N ILE A 295 20.95 -0.46 -10.83
CA ILE A 295 19.69 -1.02 -11.33
C ILE A 295 19.43 -2.38 -10.70
N PHE A 296 20.41 -3.30 -10.74
CA PHE A 296 20.24 -4.63 -10.14
C PHE A 296 19.97 -4.56 -8.64
N ASN A 297 20.73 -3.76 -7.89
CA ASN A 297 20.53 -3.62 -6.45
C ASN A 297 19.12 -3.09 -6.12
N ASP A 298 18.61 -2.11 -6.86
CA ASP A 298 17.25 -1.60 -6.69
C ASP A 298 16.20 -2.69 -6.95
N ARG A 299 16.34 -3.45 -8.05
CA ARG A 299 15.37 -4.49 -8.43
C ARG A 299 15.37 -5.68 -7.47
N ILE A 300 16.56 -6.13 -7.08
CA ILE A 300 16.73 -7.22 -6.11
C ILE A 300 16.14 -6.81 -4.77
N LYS A 301 16.44 -5.59 -4.29
CA LYS A 301 15.86 -5.04 -3.06
C LYS A 301 14.34 -5.01 -3.13
N LEU A 302 13.76 -4.54 -4.23
CA LEU A 302 12.32 -4.48 -4.42
C LEU A 302 11.66 -5.87 -4.30
N ALA A 303 12.26 -6.88 -4.91
CA ALA A 303 11.79 -8.27 -4.86
C ALA A 303 11.92 -8.87 -3.46
N ILE A 304 13.06 -8.68 -2.80
CA ILE A 304 13.28 -9.13 -1.41
C ILE A 304 12.27 -8.48 -0.46
N GLU A 305 12.06 -7.16 -0.56
CA GLU A 305 11.06 -6.46 0.25
C GLU A 305 9.64 -7.00 0.06
N ALA A 306 9.27 -7.39 -1.17
CA ALA A 306 7.97 -8.02 -1.42
C ALA A 306 7.85 -9.37 -0.67
N MET A 307 8.94 -10.16 -0.67
CA MET A 307 9.00 -11.43 0.05
C MET A 307 9.01 -11.26 1.56
N THR A 308 9.72 -10.26 2.08
CA THR A 308 9.71 -9.93 3.51
C THR A 308 8.31 -9.58 3.99
N LYS A 309 7.54 -8.81 3.21
CA LYS A 309 6.13 -8.51 3.53
C LYS A 309 5.24 -9.75 3.49
N ALA A 310 5.49 -10.64 2.53
CA ALA A 310 4.84 -11.94 2.42
C ALA A 310 5.10 -12.83 3.65
N ILE A 311 6.36 -12.90 4.11
CA ILE A 311 6.75 -13.62 5.34
C ILE A 311 6.08 -13.00 6.57
N ALA A 312 6.11 -11.67 6.69
CA ALA A 312 5.47 -10.96 7.79
C ALA A 312 3.97 -11.27 7.86
N PHE A 313 3.28 -11.27 6.71
CA PHE A 313 1.87 -11.67 6.65
C PHE A 313 1.64 -13.08 7.22
N TYR A 314 2.45 -14.06 6.82
CA TYR A 314 2.26 -15.44 7.28
C TYR A 314 2.58 -15.59 8.77
N ASN A 315 3.59 -14.90 9.28
CA ASN A 315 3.89 -14.86 10.72
C ASN A 315 2.73 -14.25 11.52
N ASP A 316 2.21 -13.10 11.08
CA ASP A 316 1.06 -12.45 11.71
C ASP A 316 -0.18 -13.36 11.68
N PHE A 317 -0.38 -14.09 10.58
CA PHE A 317 -1.47 -15.04 10.42
C PHE A 317 -1.33 -16.24 11.38
N LEU A 318 -0.12 -16.79 11.53
CA LEU A 318 0.16 -17.88 12.47
C LEU A 318 -0.05 -17.45 13.92
N GLU A 319 0.37 -16.24 14.29
CA GLU A 319 0.12 -15.69 15.62
C GLU A 319 -1.39 -15.54 15.88
N GLN A 320 -2.11 -15.00 14.89
CA GLN A 320 -3.57 -14.87 14.96
C GLN A 320 -4.27 -16.23 15.07
N GLN A 321 -3.84 -17.23 14.29
CA GLN A 321 -4.32 -18.60 14.37
C GLN A 321 -4.09 -19.20 15.76
N GLN A 322 -2.88 -19.05 16.31
CA GLN A 322 -2.55 -19.59 17.64
C GLN A 322 -3.45 -18.99 18.72
N ARG A 323 -3.69 -17.68 18.69
CA ARG A 323 -4.62 -17.03 19.63
C ARG A 323 -6.03 -17.61 19.54
N TYR A 324 -6.56 -17.74 18.33
CA TYR A 324 -7.94 -18.25 18.14
C TYR A 324 -8.09 -19.73 18.46
N GLN A 325 -7.02 -20.53 18.32
CA GLN A 325 -7.03 -21.93 18.75
C GLN A 325 -7.04 -22.09 20.27
N GLN A 326 -6.58 -21.09 21.03
CA GLN A 326 -6.61 -21.09 22.49
C GLN A 326 -7.95 -20.62 23.07
N GLU A 327 -8.84 -20.06 22.24
CA GLU A 327 -10.16 -19.60 22.69
C GLU A 327 -11.10 -20.76 23.00
N THR A 328 -11.67 -20.74 24.20
CA THR A 328 -12.64 -21.75 24.64
C THR A 328 -13.96 -21.59 23.88
N PRO A 329 -14.73 -22.69 23.67
CA PRO A 329 -16.09 -22.60 23.13
C PRO A 329 -16.99 -21.65 23.93
N GLN A 330 -16.83 -21.62 25.26
CA GLN A 330 -17.59 -20.75 26.15
C GLN A 330 -17.30 -19.27 25.89
N GLN A 331 -16.03 -18.90 25.69
CA GLN A 331 -15.65 -17.53 25.32
C GLN A 331 -16.27 -17.13 23.98
N ARG A 332 -16.18 -17.99 22.97
CA ARG A 332 -16.74 -17.71 21.63
C ARG A 332 -18.26 -17.53 21.65
N GLU A 333 -18.97 -18.34 22.42
CA GLU A 333 -20.42 -18.18 22.57
C GLU A 333 -20.77 -16.92 23.36
N ALA A 334 -20.02 -16.59 24.42
CA ALA A 334 -20.22 -15.35 25.18
C ALA A 334 -20.03 -14.10 24.29
N GLU A 335 -19.00 -14.08 23.43
CA GLU A 335 -18.79 -13.00 22.45
C GLU A 335 -19.96 -12.87 21.47
N LYS A 336 -20.45 -14.00 20.94
CA LYS A 336 -21.60 -14.04 20.01
C LYS A 336 -22.86 -13.48 20.66
N VAL A 337 -23.16 -13.91 21.88
CA VAL A 337 -24.31 -13.44 22.67
C VAL A 337 -24.19 -11.94 22.92
N TRP A 338 -23.00 -11.47 23.32
CA TRP A 338 -22.76 -10.04 23.53
C TRP A 338 -22.99 -9.22 22.25
N ILE A 339 -22.45 -9.65 21.11
CA ILE A 339 -22.66 -8.98 19.82
C ILE A 339 -24.16 -8.91 19.47
N TYR A 340 -24.89 -10.01 19.66
CA TYR A 340 -26.33 -10.06 19.39
C TYR A 340 -27.12 -9.12 20.30
N GLN A 341 -26.80 -9.09 21.60
CA GLN A 341 -27.46 -8.20 22.56
C GLN A 341 -27.25 -6.72 22.21
N GLN A 342 -26.01 -6.31 21.93
CA GLN A 342 -25.70 -4.93 21.54
C GLN A 342 -26.40 -4.53 20.25
N ARG A 343 -26.56 -5.45 19.29
CA ARG A 343 -27.32 -5.19 18.05
C ARG A 343 -28.78 -4.89 18.34
N GLN A 344 -29.40 -5.64 19.25
CA GLN A 344 -30.79 -5.41 19.65
C GLN A 344 -30.96 -4.07 20.36
N GLU A 345 -30.03 -3.71 21.25
CA GLU A 345 -30.06 -2.41 21.95
C GLU A 345 -29.94 -1.23 20.97
N LEU A 346 -28.99 -1.28 20.02
CA LEU A 346 -28.85 -0.23 19.00
C LEU A 346 -30.08 -0.15 18.08
N ALA A 347 -30.67 -1.29 17.70
CA ALA A 347 -31.89 -1.31 16.89
C ALA A 347 -33.09 -0.68 17.62
N GLN A 348 -33.22 -0.92 18.93
CA GLN A 348 -34.26 -0.29 19.75
C GLN A 348 -34.07 1.22 19.87
N MET A 349 -32.83 1.69 20.03
CA MET A 349 -32.53 3.13 20.07
C MET A 349 -32.84 3.79 18.73
N LEU A 350 -32.45 3.17 17.60
CA LEU A 350 -32.78 3.67 16.26
C LEU A 350 -34.29 3.77 16.06
N GLY A 351 -35.06 2.75 16.45
CA GLY A 351 -36.51 2.78 16.38
C GLY A 351 -37.12 3.93 17.20
N GLY A 352 -36.59 4.22 18.39
CA GLY A 352 -37.02 5.36 19.20
C GLY A 352 -36.72 6.72 18.56
N ILE A 353 -35.56 6.86 17.94
CA ILE A 353 -35.14 8.09 17.24
C ILE A 353 -35.96 8.32 15.98
N GLU A 354 -36.24 7.28 15.20
CA GLU A 354 -37.08 7.39 14.00
C GLU A 354 -38.49 7.89 14.33
N VAL A 355 -39.05 7.51 15.48
CA VAL A 355 -40.33 8.07 15.94
C VAL A 355 -40.23 9.58 16.15
N ILE A 356 -39.14 10.08 16.77
CA ILE A 356 -38.94 11.52 17.00
C ILE A 356 -38.75 12.28 15.69
N LEU A 357 -37.99 11.72 14.75
CA LEU A 357 -37.70 12.34 13.47
C LEU A 357 -38.91 12.39 12.54
N ASN A 358 -39.79 11.39 12.61
CA ASN A 358 -40.99 11.29 11.78
C ASN A 358 -42.24 11.91 12.42
N ALA A 359 -42.15 12.41 13.65
CA ALA A 359 -43.23 13.17 14.27
C ALA A 359 -43.33 14.55 13.59
N GLY A 360 -44.57 14.98 13.32
CA GLY A 360 -44.92 16.06 12.38
C GLY A 360 -44.58 17.44 12.89
#